data_AF-A0A455SUW0-F1
#
_entry.id   AF-A0A455SUW0-F1
#
_cell.length_a   1.000
_cell.length_b   1.000
_cell.length_c   1.000
_cell.angle_alpha   90.00
_cell.angle_beta   90.00
_cell.angle_gamma   90.00
#
_symmetry.space_group_name_H-M   'P 1'
#
loop_
_entity.id
_entity.type
_entity.pdbx_description
1 polymer ?
#
loop_
_entity_poly.entity_id
_entity_poly.type
_entity_poly.pdbx_seq_one_letter_code
_entity_poly.pdbx_strand_id
1 'polypeptide(L)'
;MYRFKGFDSAECGDSMSALETLVNAWMEAERPRIRYMCQSMRGEHILLSFVYEDTRELEKRVATQAQTGVTGGLPRIYDEDLIDECPTSPRIPVTPPPMH
;
A
#
# COMPACT_ATOMS: atom_id res chain seq x y z
N MET A 1 3.27 11.17 5.92
CA MET A 1 4.15 11.49 7.06
C MET A 1 4.23 10.26 7.96
N TYR A 2 5.40 9.90 8.50
CA TYR A 2 5.52 8.75 9.41
C TYR A 2 4.97 9.09 10.80
N ARG A 3 4.30 8.11 11.40
CA ARG A 3 3.68 8.19 12.74
C ARG A 3 4.20 7.06 13.61
N PHE A 4 4.07 7.23 14.93
CA PHE A 4 4.49 6.27 15.94
C PHE A 4 3.30 5.89 16.84
N LYS A 5 3.19 4.62 17.23
CA LYS A 5 2.25 4.14 18.25
C LYS A 5 2.89 3.01 19.07
N GLY A 6 2.71 3.06 20.39
CA GLY A 6 3.18 2.04 21.32
C GLY A 6 2.02 1.37 22.06
N PHE A 7 2.21 0.12 22.46
CA PHE A 7 1.30 -0.65 23.31
C PHE A 7 2.11 -1.35 24.40
N ASP A 8 1.66 -1.26 25.65
CA ASP A 8 2.33 -1.84 26.82
C ASP A 8 1.43 -2.90 27.47
N SER A 9 1.96 -4.09 27.72
CA SER A 9 1.20 -5.14 28.39
C SER A 9 0.81 -4.78 29.84
N ALA A 10 1.54 -3.85 30.49
CA ALA A 10 1.19 -3.35 31.81
C ALA A 10 -0.17 -2.64 31.84
N GLU A 11 -0.54 -1.97 30.74
CA GLU A 11 -1.84 -1.31 30.59
C GLU A 11 -2.98 -2.30 30.34
N CYS A 12 -2.62 -3.55 30.03
CA CYS A 12 -3.53 -4.64 29.68
C CYS A 12 -3.74 -5.62 30.85
N GLY A 13 -3.37 -5.22 32.08
CA GLY A 13 -3.44 -6.08 33.26
C GLY A 13 -2.61 -7.36 33.13
N ASP A 14 -1.47 -7.28 32.43
CA ASP A 14 -0.57 -8.40 32.13
C ASP A 14 -1.19 -9.54 31.32
N SER A 15 -2.38 -9.32 30.75
CA SER A 15 -3.03 -10.25 29.85
C SER A 15 -2.53 -10.04 28.42
N MET A 16 -1.79 -11.02 27.90
CA MET A 16 -1.35 -11.02 26.50
C MET A 16 -2.53 -10.96 25.53
N SER A 17 -3.65 -11.62 25.86
CA SER A 17 -4.86 -11.59 25.03
C SER A 17 -5.51 -10.22 24.99
N ALA A 18 -5.47 -9.45 26.09
CA ALA A 18 -5.98 -8.09 26.11
C ALA A 18 -5.11 -7.14 25.28
N LEU A 19 -3.78 -7.29 25.36
CA LEU A 19 -2.84 -6.56 24.50
C LEU A 19 -3.08 -6.84 23.02
N GLU A 20 -3.21 -8.12 22.66
CA GLU A 20 -3.51 -8.52 21.28
C GLU A 20 -4.84 -7.93 20.79
N THR A 21 -5.89 -7.98 21.63
CA THR A 21 -7.20 -7.41 21.29
C THR A 21 -7.10 -5.91 21.02
N LEU A 22 -6.35 -5.16 21.83
CA LEU A 22 -6.14 -3.72 21.63
C LEU A 22 -5.38 -3.41 20.33
N VAL A 23 -4.32 -4.16 20.06
CA VAL A 23 -3.53 -4.00 18.82
C VAL A 23 -4.40 -4.33 17.60
N ASN A 24 -5.17 -5.42 17.65
CA ASN A 24 -6.06 -5.83 16.56
C ASN A 24 -7.16 -4.80 16.31
N ALA A 25 -7.81 -4.31 17.36
CA ALA A 25 -8.84 -3.26 17.25
C ALA A 25 -8.28 -1.99 16.60
N TRP A 26 -7.05 -1.60 16.95
CA TRP A 26 -6.38 -0.47 16.31
C TRP A 26 -6.08 -0.73 14.84
N MET A 27 -5.51 -1.89 14.51
CA MET A 27 -5.16 -2.27 13.14
C MET A 27 -6.40 -2.31 12.25
N GLU A 28 -7.55 -2.76 12.77
CA GLU A 28 -8.81 -2.79 12.04
C GLU A 28 -9.40 -1.38 11.85
N ALA A 29 -9.39 -0.56 12.89
CA ALA A 29 -9.99 0.78 12.85
C ALA A 29 -9.21 1.76 11.97
N GLU A 30 -7.88 1.77 12.08
CA GLU A 30 -7.02 2.74 11.39
C GLU A 30 -6.42 2.19 10.09
N ARG A 31 -6.37 0.85 9.94
CA ARG A 31 -5.72 0.16 8.80
C ARG A 31 -4.36 0.74 8.43
N PRO A 32 -3.46 0.97 9.41
CA PRO A 32 -2.21 1.68 9.19
C PRO A 32 -1.28 0.88 8.29
N ARG A 33 -0.51 1.55 7.44
CA ARG A 33 0.57 0.89 6.68
C ARG A 33 1.81 0.82 7.56
N ILE A 34 2.01 -0.33 8.19
CA ILE A 34 3.18 -0.56 9.05
C ILE A 34 4.46 -0.53 8.22
N ARG A 35 5.46 0.21 8.71
CA ARG A 35 6.79 0.35 8.09
C ARG A 35 7.87 -0.32 8.92
N TYR A 36 7.75 -0.20 10.24
CA TYR A 36 8.63 -0.86 11.18
C TYR A 36 7.84 -1.24 12.43
N MET A 37 8.18 -2.39 12.99
CA MET A 37 7.65 -2.86 14.26
C MET A 37 8.82 -3.39 15.07
N CYS A 38 8.87 -3.02 16.34
CA CYS A 38 9.77 -3.64 17.30
C CYS A 38 9.04 -4.03 18.57
N GLN A 39 9.59 -5.04 19.22
CA GLN A 39 9.17 -5.52 20.51
C GLN A 39 10.35 -5.37 21.48
N SER A 40 10.08 -4.88 22.68
CA SER A 40 11.04 -4.87 23.78
C SER A 40 10.40 -5.36 25.07
N MET A 41 11.23 -5.75 26.03
CA MET A 41 10.80 -6.15 27.37
C MET A 41 11.16 -5.05 28.36
N ARG A 42 10.23 -4.71 29.26
CA ARG A 42 10.45 -3.81 30.41
C ARG A 42 10.07 -4.56 31.69
N GLY A 43 11.02 -5.31 32.25
CA GLY A 43 10.73 -6.28 33.31
C GLY A 43 9.90 -7.43 32.75
N GLU A 44 8.77 -7.72 33.40
CA GLU A 44 7.81 -8.77 32.98
C GLU A 44 6.84 -8.29 31.89
N HIS A 45 6.89 -7.00 31.51
CA HIS A 45 5.96 -6.43 30.55
C HIS A 45 6.56 -6.35 29.15
N ILE A 46 5.74 -6.61 28.13
CA ILE A 46 6.09 -6.47 26.71
C ILE A 46 5.66 -5.08 26.24
N LEU A 47 6.56 -4.39 25.55
CA LEU A 47 6.27 -3.15 24.83
C LEU A 47 6.33 -3.42 23.32
N LEU A 48 5.23 -3.14 22.61
CA LEU A 48 5.16 -3.17 21.16
C LEU A 48 5.20 -1.75 20.63
N SER A 49 6.06 -1.49 19.65
CA SER A 49 6.26 -0.16 19.06
C SER A 49 6.14 -0.24 17.55
N PHE A 50 5.31 0.62 16.97
CA PHE A 50 5.00 0.65 15.55
C PHE A 50 5.34 2.00 14.96
N VAL A 51 6.08 1.99 13.85
CA VAL A 51 6.22 3.14 12.94
C VAL A 51 5.38 2.84 11.70
N TYR A 52 4.47 3.75 11.34
CA TYR A 52 3.50 3.52 10.28
C TYR A 52 3.22 4.78 9.46
N GLU A 53 2.65 4.59 8.29
CA GLU A 53 2.07 5.66 7.46
C GLU A 53 0.55 5.64 7.56
N ASP A 54 -0.04 6.84 7.56
CA ASP A 54 -1.48 7.02 7.50
C ASP A 54 -1.98 6.78 6.07
N THR A 55 -2.69 5.69 5.87
CA THR A 55 -3.23 5.23 4.59
C THR A 55 -4.49 5.97 4.18
N ARG A 56 -5.23 6.56 5.14
CA ARG A 56 -6.49 7.24 4.85
C ARG A 56 -6.29 8.49 4.00
N GLU A 57 -5.15 9.15 4.12
CA GLU A 57 -4.83 10.32 3.30
C GLU A 57 -4.62 9.96 1.83
N LEU A 58 -4.02 8.79 1.56
CA LEU A 58 -3.81 8.30 0.20
C LEU A 58 -5.12 7.80 -0.42
N GLU A 59 -5.91 7.00 0.32
CA GLU A 59 -7.21 6.51 -0.14
C GLU A 59 -8.20 7.66 -0.40
N LYS A 60 -8.22 8.70 0.43
CA LYS A 60 -9.11 9.86 0.23
C LYS A 60 -8.74 10.64 -1.04
N ARG A 61 -7.46 10.80 -1.35
CA ARG A 61 -7.02 11.45 -2.60
C ARG A 61 -7.37 10.60 -3.82
N VAL A 62 -7.16 9.29 -3.76
CA VAL A 62 -7.54 8.36 -4.84
C VAL A 62 -9.06 8.31 -5.03
N ALA A 63 -9.85 8.24 -3.96
CA ALA A 63 -11.32 8.26 -4.04
C ALA A 63 -11.85 9.60 -4.57
N THR A 64 -11.25 10.72 -4.18
CA THR A 64 -11.62 12.04 -4.71
C THR A 64 -11.27 12.14 -6.20
N GLN A 65 -10.08 11.67 -6.61
CA GLN A 65 -9.65 11.64 -8.02
C GLN A 65 -10.48 10.66 -8.87
N ALA A 66 -10.88 9.52 -8.31
CA ALA A 66 -11.78 8.57 -8.95
C ALA A 66 -13.21 9.15 -9.09
N GLN A 67 -13.65 10.03 -8.19
CA GLN A 67 -14.94 10.72 -8.30
C GLN A 67 -14.90 11.92 -9.27
N THR A 68 -13.78 12.63 -9.42
CA THR A 68 -13.62 13.67 -10.46
C THR A 68 -13.29 13.12 -11.85
N GLY A 69 -13.01 11.82 -11.97
CA GLY A 69 -12.79 11.14 -13.25
C GLY A 69 -14.07 10.63 -13.95
N VAL A 70 -15.24 10.65 -13.30
CA VAL A 70 -16.50 10.11 -13.87
C VAL A 70 -17.47 11.21 -14.30
N THR A 71 -16.96 12.28 -14.89
CA THR A 71 -17.76 13.16 -15.75
C THR A 71 -16.99 13.54 -16.99
N GLY A 72 -16.97 12.61 -17.97
CA GLY A 72 -16.69 12.94 -19.36
C GLY A 72 -15.61 12.10 -20.03
N GLY A 73 -15.94 10.85 -20.42
CA GLY A 73 -15.21 10.18 -21.50
C GLY A 73 -14.95 8.68 -21.32
N LEU A 74 -15.96 7.86 -21.69
CA LEU A 74 -15.90 6.48 -22.20
C LEU A 74 -15.22 5.37 -21.36
N PRO A 75 -15.89 4.21 -21.15
CA PRO A 75 -15.25 3.04 -20.57
C PRO A 75 -14.51 2.27 -21.69
N ARG A 76 -13.22 2.04 -21.54
CA ARG A 76 -12.53 0.96 -22.26
C ARG A 76 -11.83 0.06 -21.27
N ILE A 77 -12.53 -1.04 -20.98
CA ILE A 77 -12.02 -2.42 -20.95
C ILE A 77 -10.51 -2.48 -20.73
N TYR A 78 -10.10 -2.77 -19.49
CA TYR A 78 -8.78 -3.32 -19.23
C TYR A 78 -8.97 -4.84 -19.22
N ASP A 79 -8.76 -5.43 -20.40
CA ASP A 79 -8.70 -6.87 -20.58
C ASP A 79 -7.34 -7.36 -20.06
N GLU A 80 -7.41 -8.50 -19.39
CA GLU A 80 -6.36 -9.17 -18.67
C GLU A 80 -5.63 -10.06 -19.68
N ASP A 81 -4.55 -9.56 -20.31
CA ASP A 81 -3.62 -10.42 -21.03
C ASP A 81 -2.18 -10.21 -20.57
N LEU A 82 -1.79 -11.23 -19.80
CA LEU A 82 -0.49 -11.60 -19.31
C LEU A 82 0.54 -11.79 -20.45
N ILE A 83 1.79 -11.46 -20.12
CA ILE A 83 3.05 -12.07 -20.61
C ILE A 83 3.62 -11.56 -21.97
N ASP A 84 4.72 -10.80 -21.82
CA ASP A 84 6.06 -11.07 -22.40
C ASP A 84 6.15 -11.47 -23.88
N GLU A 85 6.58 -10.54 -24.75
CA GLU A 85 7.70 -10.81 -25.67
C GLU A 85 8.24 -9.49 -26.29
N CYS A 86 9.56 -9.32 -26.19
CA CYS A 86 10.34 -8.20 -26.70
C CYS A 86 10.21 -8.01 -28.23
N PRO A 87 10.13 -6.77 -28.75
CA PRO A 87 10.49 -6.54 -30.15
C PRO A 87 11.74 -5.64 -30.26
N THR A 88 12.92 -6.26 -30.17
CA THR A 88 14.11 -5.77 -30.89
C THR A 88 13.92 -5.98 -32.39
N SER A 89 13.47 -4.96 -33.12
CA SER A 89 13.92 -4.74 -34.51
C SER A 89 13.37 -3.44 -35.11
N PRO A 90 14.21 -2.51 -35.61
CA PRO A 90 13.76 -1.42 -36.45
C PRO A 90 13.66 -1.91 -37.91
N ARG A 91 12.45 -2.15 -38.41
CA ARG A 91 12.24 -2.41 -39.84
C ARG A 91 12.27 -1.09 -40.61
N ILE A 92 13.43 -0.78 -41.18
CA ILE A 92 13.59 0.21 -42.24
C ILE A 92 12.92 -0.35 -43.52
N PRO A 93 12.06 0.39 -44.22
CA PRO A 93 11.66 0.02 -45.58
C PRO A 93 12.78 0.39 -46.55
N VAL A 94 13.45 -0.61 -47.13
CA VAL A 94 14.35 -0.43 -48.27
C VAL A 94 13.53 -0.59 -49.55
N THR A 95 13.12 0.52 -50.16
CA THR A 95 12.66 0.55 -51.55
C THR A 95 13.84 0.85 -52.49
N PRO A 96 14.18 -0.02 -53.44
CA PRO A 96 15.20 0.25 -54.47
C PRO A 96 14.65 1.09 -55.65
N PRO A 97 15.51 1.65 -56.53
CA PRO A 97 15.24 2.87 -57.31
C PRO A 97 14.71 2.61 -58.73
N PRO A 98 14.15 3.62 -59.43
CA PRO A 98 14.09 3.64 -60.89
C PRO A 98 15.19 4.53 -61.48
N MET A 99 15.93 3.96 -62.43
CA MET A 99 16.89 4.65 -63.30
C MET A 99 16.14 5.42 -64.41
N HIS A 100 16.46 6.70 -64.60
CA HIS A 100 16.58 7.33 -65.93
C HIS A 100 17.26 8.70 -65.86
#